data_AF-A0A7W1WL08-F1
#
_entry.id   AF-A0A7W1WL08-F1
#
_cell.length_a   1.000
_cell.length_b   1.000
_cell.length_c   1.000
_cell.angle_alpha   90.00
_cell.angle_beta   90.00
_cell.angle_gamma   90.00
#
_symmetry.space_group_name_H-M   'P 1'
#
loop_
_entity.id
_entity.type
_entity.pdbx_description
1 polymer ?
#
loop_
_entity_poly.entity_id
_entity_poly.type
_entity_poly.pdbx_seq_one_letter_code
_entity_poly.pdbx_strand_id
1 'polypeptide(L)'
;MALALNRFTTDCERFWSTAMSSLSQAIPAPSPVTPLTRTGAATAPPGVAEEVEEYGSMTDPECTTGTCCDHPVWLNTARGELGTREVSGRKGSNPRIDEYMRSTDIAASYHHDGTAWCSAFANWVLENTPNPKTPGKNFTGSNSAGSQVWMNWGSDTKAEPFVGALIVIRWSSTGTAGHNTFIVGETPDGKYWWGLGGNQGIANDDSDEGLVVNVAKYRKNSTIRSIRKPPNFNPCDKYKKIPQYTDDEVMAKFGKESGSAQDYNSTR
;
A
#
# COMPACT_ATOMS: atom_id res chain seq x y z
N MET A 1 28.26 43.25 -26.23
CA MET A 1 28.69 41.88 -25.90
C MET A 1 30.07 41.96 -25.25
N ALA A 2 30.13 42.26 -23.93
CA ALA A 2 31.36 42.25 -23.10
C ALA A 2 31.12 42.68 -21.62
N LEU A 3 29.93 43.15 -21.22
CA LEU A 3 29.72 43.73 -19.87
C LEU A 3 28.71 42.99 -18.96
N ALA A 4 28.16 41.86 -19.41
CA ALA A 4 27.19 41.08 -18.63
C ALA A 4 27.73 39.74 -18.08
N LEU A 5 28.99 39.39 -18.34
CA LEU A 5 29.58 38.11 -17.89
C LEU A 5 30.42 38.18 -16.60
N ASN A 6 30.57 39.36 -15.99
CA ASN A 6 31.52 39.56 -14.88
C ASN A 6 30.89 39.82 -13.50
N ARG A 7 29.59 39.56 -13.34
CA ARG A 7 28.89 39.66 -12.04
C ARG A 7 28.40 38.31 -11.48
N PHE A 8 28.64 37.20 -12.19
CA PHE A 8 28.25 35.86 -11.72
C PHE A 8 29.38 35.06 -11.07
N THR A 9 30.63 35.57 -11.12
CA THR A 9 31.81 34.85 -10.61
C THR A 9 32.27 35.33 -9.23
N THR A 10 31.82 36.49 -8.75
CA THR A 10 32.31 37.08 -7.48
C THR A 10 31.43 36.81 -6.26
N ASP A 11 30.17 36.38 -6.44
CA ASP A 11 29.25 36.08 -5.33
C ASP A 11 29.27 34.60 -4.89
N CYS A 12 29.93 33.71 -5.65
CA CYS A 12 30.11 32.31 -5.27
C CYS A 12 31.24 32.06 -4.25
N GLU A 13 32.25 32.93 -4.15
CA GLU A 13 33.39 32.70 -3.24
C GLU A 13 33.16 33.25 -1.82
N ARG A 14 32.20 34.16 -1.61
CA ARG A 14 31.91 34.70 -0.27
C ARG A 14 30.98 33.84 0.58
N PHE A 15 30.21 32.92 -0.01
CA PHE A 15 29.35 32.02 0.77
C PHE A 15 30.12 30.84 1.37
N TRP A 16 31.26 30.45 0.78
CA TRP A 16 32.07 29.31 1.23
C TRP A 16 33.12 29.64 2.31
N SER A 17 33.43 30.92 2.56
CA SER A 17 34.42 31.33 3.57
C SER A 17 33.85 31.45 4.99
N THR A 18 32.53 31.53 5.19
CA THR A 18 31.92 31.73 6.52
C THR A 18 31.30 30.46 7.10
N ALA A 19 31.23 29.36 6.33
CA ALA A 19 30.68 28.07 6.78
C ALA A 19 31.73 27.07 7.29
N MET A 20 33.04 27.40 7.21
CA MET A 20 34.14 26.51 7.62
C MET A 20 34.98 27.08 8.79
N SER A 21 34.34 27.70 9.79
CA SER A 21 35.04 28.08 11.04
C SER A 21 34.28 27.76 12.33
N SER A 22 33.19 26.98 12.28
CA SER A 22 32.46 26.54 13.49
C SER A 22 32.29 25.03 13.64
N LEU A 23 33.05 24.21 12.90
CA LEU A 23 33.07 22.77 13.08
C LEU A 23 34.34 22.33 13.81
N SER A 24 34.34 22.48 15.13
CA SER A 24 35.16 21.69 16.03
C SER A 24 34.46 21.54 17.37
N GLN A 25 33.37 20.78 17.40
CA GLN A 25 32.96 20.03 18.59
C GLN A 25 32.37 18.69 18.11
N ALA A 26 32.97 17.61 18.58
CA ALA A 26 32.58 16.24 18.29
C ALA A 26 31.14 15.98 18.76
N ILE A 27 30.31 15.43 17.87
CA ILE A 27 28.97 14.95 18.21
C ILE A 27 29.13 13.68 19.07
N PRO A 28 28.60 13.61 20.29
CA PRO A 28 28.63 12.38 21.07
C PRO A 28 27.71 11.33 20.41
N ALA A 29 28.21 10.09 20.33
CA ALA A 29 27.45 8.95 19.82
C ALA A 29 26.13 8.77 20.60
N PRO A 30 25.01 8.40 19.95
CA PRO A 30 23.77 8.13 20.65
C PRO A 30 23.92 6.93 21.60
N SER A 31 23.40 7.06 22.82
CA SER A 31 23.40 6.00 23.82
C SER A 31 22.54 4.81 23.35
N PRO A 32 22.88 3.56 23.74
CA PRO A 32 22.11 2.39 23.35
C PRO A 32 20.71 2.45 23.98
N VAL A 33 19.69 2.39 23.13
CA VAL A 33 18.29 2.29 23.55
C VAL A 33 18.08 0.89 24.12
N THR A 34 17.84 0.83 25.43
CA THR A 34 17.46 -0.43 26.10
C THR A 34 15.99 -0.72 25.78
N PRO A 35 15.60 -1.93 25.33
CA PRO A 35 14.21 -2.26 25.07
C PRO A 35 13.40 -2.16 26.37
N LEU A 36 12.33 -1.36 26.35
CA LEU A 36 11.33 -1.38 27.42
C LEU A 36 10.58 -2.71 27.35
N THR A 37 10.85 -3.58 28.32
CA THR A 37 10.04 -4.76 28.60
C THR A 37 8.69 -4.28 29.11
N ARG A 38 7.66 -4.35 28.25
CA ARG A 38 6.27 -4.13 28.66
C ARG A 38 5.74 -5.42 29.31
N THR A 39 5.97 -5.56 30.61
CA THR A 39 5.18 -6.46 31.46
C THR A 39 3.89 -5.75 31.83
N GLY A 40 2.78 -6.19 31.22
CA GLY A 40 1.46 -5.62 31.46
C GLY A 40 0.42 -6.26 30.57
N ALA A 41 0.00 -7.47 30.95
CA ALA A 41 -1.19 -8.12 30.41
C ALA A 41 -2.42 -7.33 30.86
N ALA A 42 -2.98 -6.52 29.97
CA ALA A 42 -4.34 -6.04 30.11
C ALA A 42 -5.26 -7.15 29.57
N THR A 43 -6.05 -7.75 30.45
CA THR A 43 -7.06 -8.76 30.10
C THR A 43 -8.13 -8.14 29.21
N ALA A 44 -8.29 -8.69 28.01
CA ALA A 44 -9.36 -8.36 27.07
C ALA A 44 -10.75 -8.74 27.64
N PRO A 45 -11.83 -8.03 27.27
CA PRO A 45 -13.18 -8.38 27.68
C PRO A 45 -13.65 -9.67 26.98
N PRO A 46 -14.56 -10.45 27.58
CA PRO A 46 -15.01 -11.72 27.01
C PRO A 46 -16.06 -11.47 25.92
N GLY A 47 -15.77 -11.91 24.70
CA GLY A 47 -16.73 -11.90 23.60
C GLY A 47 -16.05 -11.80 22.24
N VAL A 48 -15.92 -12.96 21.58
CA VAL A 48 -15.38 -13.18 20.21
C VAL A 48 -13.87 -12.96 20.07
N ALA A 49 -13.10 -13.89 20.63
CA ALA A 49 -11.76 -14.19 20.12
C ALA A 49 -11.93 -15.13 18.91
N GLU A 50 -12.22 -14.58 17.74
CA GLU A 50 -11.89 -15.28 16.49
C GLU A 50 -10.41 -15.01 16.20
N GLU A 51 -9.65 -16.08 15.96
CA GLU A 51 -8.28 -16.01 15.43
C GLU A 51 -8.25 -15.00 14.29
N VAL A 52 -7.29 -14.07 14.32
CA VAL A 52 -7.01 -13.25 13.15
C VAL A 52 -6.55 -14.21 12.06
N GLU A 53 -7.48 -14.57 11.17
CA GLU A 53 -7.27 -15.56 10.11
C GLU A 53 -6.13 -15.05 9.21
N GLU A 54 -4.92 -15.55 9.45
CA GLU A 54 -3.73 -15.21 8.69
C GLU A 54 -3.86 -15.81 7.27
N TYR A 55 -3.50 -15.07 6.23
CA TYR A 55 -3.60 -15.53 4.83
C TYR A 55 -2.50 -16.56 4.49
N GLY A 56 -2.51 -17.71 5.17
CA GLY A 56 -1.43 -18.68 5.15
C GLY A 56 -0.23 -18.25 5.98
N SER A 57 0.66 -19.20 6.28
CA SER A 57 1.93 -18.94 6.96
C SER A 57 3.11 -19.14 6.00
N MET A 58 4.21 -18.42 6.24
CA MET A 58 5.47 -18.60 5.51
C MET A 58 6.06 -20.02 5.64
N THR A 59 5.59 -20.81 6.60
CA THR A 59 6.07 -22.17 6.89
C THR A 59 5.10 -23.27 6.45
N ASP A 60 4.07 -22.97 5.66
CA ASP A 60 3.07 -23.97 5.28
C ASP A 60 3.72 -25.10 4.45
N PRO A 61 3.78 -26.35 4.96
CA PRO A 61 4.53 -27.44 4.34
C PRO A 61 3.80 -28.10 3.16
N GLU A 62 2.74 -27.52 2.60
CA GLU A 62 1.95 -28.13 1.51
C GLU A 62 2.75 -28.38 0.21
N CYS A 63 4.03 -28.01 0.16
CA CYS A 63 4.86 -28.16 -1.02
C CYS A 63 5.84 -29.34 -1.04
N THR A 64 5.46 -30.47 -0.42
CA THR A 64 6.26 -31.71 -0.49
C THR A 64 5.69 -32.80 -1.41
N THR A 65 4.47 -32.65 -1.97
CA THR A 65 3.79 -33.72 -2.74
C THR A 65 3.33 -33.35 -4.16
N GLY A 66 3.85 -32.28 -4.76
CA GLY A 66 3.59 -31.95 -6.17
C GLY A 66 2.20 -31.40 -6.49
N THR A 67 1.45 -30.97 -5.47
CA THR A 67 0.08 -30.42 -5.54
C THR A 67 0.00 -29.00 -4.96
N CYS A 68 1.14 -28.31 -4.78
CA CYS A 68 1.17 -27.04 -4.08
C CYS A 68 0.37 -25.97 -4.84
N CYS A 69 -0.53 -25.34 -4.11
CA CYS A 69 -1.12 -24.07 -4.47
C CYS A 69 -0.47 -22.97 -3.62
N ASP A 70 -0.64 -21.71 -4.04
CA ASP A 70 0.00 -20.57 -3.43
C ASP A 70 -0.97 -19.76 -2.56
N HIS A 71 -0.46 -19.25 -1.45
CA HIS A 71 -1.20 -18.43 -0.49
C HIS A 71 -0.87 -16.95 -0.69
N PRO A 72 -1.86 -16.03 -0.63
CA PRO A 72 -1.67 -14.61 -0.85
C PRO A 72 -1.11 -13.91 0.39
N VAL A 73 0.05 -14.37 0.86
CA VAL A 73 0.68 -13.93 2.14
C VAL A 73 0.98 -12.43 2.18
N TRP A 74 1.01 -11.73 1.03
CA TRP A 74 1.13 -10.27 0.97
C TRP A 74 -0.06 -9.53 1.60
N LEU A 75 -1.21 -10.20 1.72
CA LEU A 75 -2.35 -9.62 2.43
C LEU A 75 -2.08 -9.48 3.93
N ASN A 76 -1.19 -10.29 4.52
CA ASN A 76 -0.79 -10.11 5.94
C ASN A 76 -0.05 -8.78 6.10
N THR A 77 0.90 -8.50 5.21
CA THR A 77 1.63 -7.21 5.14
C THR A 77 0.66 -6.06 4.92
N ALA A 78 -0.27 -6.18 3.96
CA ALA A 78 -1.26 -5.13 3.69
C ALA A 78 -2.19 -4.88 4.88
N ARG A 79 -2.63 -5.93 5.58
CA ARG A 79 -3.47 -5.80 6.79
C ARG A 79 -2.74 -5.09 7.92
N GLY A 80 -1.43 -5.27 8.04
CA GLY A 80 -0.60 -4.59 9.04
C GLY A 80 -0.61 -3.07 8.92
N GLU A 81 -0.97 -2.54 7.75
CA GLU A 81 -0.98 -1.11 7.46
C GLU A 81 -2.37 -0.46 7.54
N LEU A 82 -3.41 -1.22 7.91
CA LEU A 82 -4.78 -0.68 8.09
C LEU A 82 -4.77 0.54 9.03
N GLY A 83 -5.41 1.62 8.61
CA GLY A 83 -5.49 2.88 9.36
C GLY A 83 -4.34 3.87 9.09
N THR A 84 -3.28 3.49 8.35
CA THR A 84 -2.25 4.44 7.90
C THR A 84 -2.90 5.52 7.03
N ARG A 85 -2.78 6.79 7.43
CA ARG A 85 -3.55 7.91 6.86
C ARG A 85 -2.68 9.12 6.50
N GLU A 86 -3.05 9.82 5.43
CA GLU A 86 -2.48 11.14 5.09
C GLU A 86 -2.61 12.13 6.26
N VAL A 87 -1.67 13.07 6.35
CA VAL A 87 -1.70 14.17 7.31
C VAL A 87 -2.34 15.39 6.64
N SER A 88 -3.44 15.87 7.23
CA SER A 88 -4.22 16.97 6.67
C SER A 88 -3.55 18.34 6.85
N GLY A 89 -3.72 19.21 5.85
CA GLY A 89 -3.27 20.60 5.87
C GLY A 89 -1.76 20.77 5.64
N ARG A 90 -1.21 21.94 5.99
CA ARG A 90 0.23 22.25 5.83
C ARG A 90 1.14 21.54 6.84
N LYS A 91 0.65 20.51 7.53
CA LYS A 91 1.30 19.89 8.68
C LYS A 91 2.44 18.92 8.31
N GLY A 92 2.68 18.72 7.02
CA GLY A 92 3.74 17.85 6.51
C GLY A 92 3.16 16.67 5.77
N SER A 93 3.89 15.55 5.79
CA SER A 93 3.52 14.29 5.16
C SER A 93 3.58 13.16 6.16
N ASN A 94 2.76 12.12 6.01
CA ASN A 94 2.92 10.89 6.78
C ASN A 94 4.21 10.15 6.38
N PRO A 95 5.19 9.98 7.28
CA PRO A 95 6.46 9.30 6.96
C PRO A 95 6.31 7.85 6.47
N ARG A 96 5.24 7.16 6.88
CA ARG A 96 4.93 5.81 6.39
C ARG A 96 4.47 5.84 4.93
N ILE A 97 3.68 6.84 4.53
CA ILE A 97 3.28 7.00 3.13
C ILE A 97 4.48 7.43 2.29
N ASP A 98 5.35 8.30 2.80
CA ASP A 98 6.63 8.64 2.14
C ASP A 98 7.48 7.39 1.90
N GLU A 99 7.45 6.43 2.84
CA GLU A 99 8.12 5.15 2.68
C GLU A 99 7.50 4.30 1.56
N TYR A 100 6.17 4.22 1.46
CA TYR A 100 5.52 3.56 0.33
C TYR A 100 5.97 4.13 -1.00
N MET A 101 6.08 5.46 -1.09
CA MET A 101 6.49 6.15 -2.32
C MET A 101 7.89 5.76 -2.80
N ARG A 102 8.77 5.33 -1.88
CA ARG A 102 10.12 4.81 -2.22
C ARG A 102 10.10 3.46 -2.91
N SER A 103 8.99 2.73 -2.88
CA SER A 103 8.76 1.49 -3.66
C SER A 103 8.29 1.79 -5.10
N THR A 104 8.63 2.96 -5.63
CA THR A 104 8.32 3.37 -6.99
C THR A 104 9.48 4.12 -7.64
N ASP A 105 9.44 4.22 -8.95
CA ASP A 105 10.38 4.96 -9.79
C ASP A 105 10.12 6.47 -9.87
N ILE A 106 9.12 6.99 -9.15
CA ILE A 106 8.82 8.43 -9.16
C ILE A 106 9.94 9.21 -8.48
N ALA A 107 10.21 10.43 -8.98
CA ALA A 107 11.25 11.28 -8.41
C ALA A 107 10.98 11.60 -6.93
N ALA A 108 12.05 11.64 -6.12
CA ALA A 108 11.97 11.82 -4.67
C ALA A 108 11.23 13.08 -4.22
N SER A 109 11.15 14.12 -5.05
CA SER A 109 10.34 15.32 -4.79
C SER A 109 8.83 15.05 -4.67
N TYR A 110 8.36 13.90 -5.16
CA TYR A 110 6.98 13.44 -5.06
C TYR A 110 6.78 12.39 -3.95
N HIS A 111 7.80 12.12 -3.11
CA HIS A 111 7.68 11.19 -1.99
C HIS A 111 6.98 11.88 -0.81
N HIS A 112 5.70 12.17 -0.99
CA HIS A 112 4.83 12.73 0.03
C HIS A 112 3.39 12.25 -0.16
N ASP A 113 2.63 12.26 0.92
CA ASP A 113 1.26 11.76 1.00
C ASP A 113 0.24 12.59 0.19
N GLY A 114 0.62 13.81 -0.20
CA GLY A 114 -0.13 14.61 -1.17
C GLY A 114 -0.11 14.07 -2.61
N THR A 115 0.80 13.17 -2.97
CA THR A 115 0.84 12.50 -4.28
C THR A 115 0.07 11.19 -4.19
N ALA A 116 -0.72 10.85 -5.23
CA ALA A 116 -1.47 9.60 -5.25
C ALA A 116 -0.55 8.38 -5.00
N TRP A 117 -0.90 7.57 -4.00
CA TRP A 117 0.00 6.56 -3.42
C TRP A 117 -0.59 5.14 -3.40
N CYS A 118 -1.68 4.90 -4.14
CA CYS A 118 -2.27 3.54 -4.27
C CYS A 118 -1.28 2.52 -4.85
N SER A 119 -0.60 2.88 -5.94
CA SER A 119 0.41 2.05 -6.59
C SER A 119 1.65 1.85 -5.72
N ALA A 120 2.06 2.91 -5.03
CA ALA A 120 3.17 2.90 -4.09
C ALA A 120 2.92 1.93 -2.94
N PHE A 121 1.72 1.97 -2.34
CA PHE A 121 1.30 1.01 -1.33
C PHE A 121 1.36 -0.43 -1.83
N ALA A 122 0.80 -0.72 -3.01
CA ALA A 122 0.82 -2.07 -3.57
C ALA A 122 2.24 -2.59 -3.85
N ASN A 123 3.15 -1.74 -4.34
CA ASN A 123 4.55 -2.11 -4.51
C ASN A 123 5.21 -2.38 -3.15
N TRP A 124 5.06 -1.47 -2.18
CA TRP A 124 5.65 -1.61 -0.85
C TRP A 124 5.18 -2.88 -0.14
N VAL A 125 3.89 -3.20 -0.23
CA VAL A 125 3.33 -4.45 0.30
C VAL A 125 4.06 -5.67 -0.28
N LEU A 126 4.24 -5.73 -1.59
CA LEU A 126 4.92 -6.85 -2.24
C LEU A 126 6.41 -6.89 -1.90
N GLU A 127 7.09 -5.75 -1.93
CA GLU A 127 8.51 -5.60 -1.62
C GLU A 127 8.84 -5.91 -0.17
N ASN A 128 7.89 -5.78 0.76
CA ASN A 128 8.05 -6.15 2.17
C ASN A 128 7.49 -7.54 2.50
N THR A 129 7.05 -8.30 1.51
CA THR A 129 6.53 -9.66 1.70
C THR A 129 7.52 -10.70 1.17
N PRO A 130 8.10 -11.56 2.02
CA PRO A 130 8.90 -12.71 1.57
C PRO A 130 8.12 -13.59 0.60
N ASN A 131 8.77 -14.01 -0.49
CA ASN A 131 8.17 -14.91 -1.45
C ASN A 131 8.58 -16.36 -1.12
N PRO A 132 7.63 -17.22 -0.69
CA PRO A 132 7.94 -18.60 -0.31
C PRO A 132 8.57 -19.43 -1.44
N LYS A 133 8.31 -19.06 -2.70
CA LYS A 133 8.84 -19.77 -3.88
C LYS A 133 10.27 -19.35 -4.23
N THR A 134 10.76 -18.24 -3.68
CA THR A 134 12.11 -17.74 -3.92
C THR A 134 12.75 -17.34 -2.59
N PRO A 135 13.27 -18.32 -1.82
CA PRO A 135 13.89 -18.06 -0.53
C PRO A 135 14.93 -16.93 -0.58
N GLY A 136 14.86 -16.01 0.38
CA GLY A 136 15.73 -14.83 0.44
C GLY A 136 15.34 -13.69 -0.50
N LYS A 137 14.21 -13.79 -1.21
CA LYS A 137 13.64 -12.71 -2.02
C LYS A 137 12.20 -12.40 -1.62
N ASN A 138 11.81 -11.15 -1.79
CA ASN A 138 10.44 -10.70 -1.60
C ASN A 138 9.67 -10.74 -2.92
N PHE A 139 8.36 -10.54 -2.88
CA PHE A 139 7.57 -10.37 -4.11
C PHE A 139 8.02 -9.10 -4.85
N THR A 140 7.76 -9.07 -6.16
CA THR A 140 8.12 -7.93 -7.01
C THR A 140 6.85 -7.25 -7.51
N GLY A 141 6.74 -5.95 -7.24
CA GLY A 141 5.66 -5.11 -7.75
C GLY A 141 5.89 -4.63 -9.19
N SER A 142 5.18 -3.59 -9.58
CA SER A 142 5.37 -2.88 -10.85
C SER A 142 6.55 -1.89 -10.83
N ASN A 143 7.02 -1.50 -9.63
CA ASN A 143 7.96 -0.39 -9.41
C ASN A 143 7.48 0.97 -9.94
N SER A 144 6.22 1.10 -10.37
CA SER A 144 5.68 2.35 -10.90
C SER A 144 4.73 3.01 -9.92
N ALA A 145 4.68 4.34 -9.90
CA ALA A 145 3.62 5.09 -9.22
C ALA A 145 2.27 5.07 -9.98
N GLY A 146 2.24 4.62 -11.24
CA GLY A 146 1.04 4.61 -12.08
C GLY A 146 0.16 3.39 -11.88
N SER A 147 -1.10 3.58 -11.44
CA SER A 147 -2.05 2.48 -11.23
C SER A 147 -2.36 1.65 -12.48
N GLN A 148 -2.36 2.28 -13.67
CA GLN A 148 -2.65 1.60 -14.93
C GLN A 148 -1.53 0.67 -15.40
N VAL A 149 -0.29 0.85 -14.94
CA VAL A 149 0.86 0.00 -15.32
C VAL A 149 0.64 -1.45 -14.85
N TRP A 150 -0.06 -1.62 -13.74
CA TRP A 150 -0.45 -2.93 -13.23
C TRP A 150 -1.29 -3.74 -14.20
N MET A 151 -1.93 -3.11 -15.19
CA MET A 151 -2.65 -3.83 -16.24
C MET A 151 -1.77 -4.84 -16.98
N ASN A 152 -0.45 -4.81 -16.93
CA ASN A 152 0.41 -5.85 -17.53
C ASN A 152 1.33 -6.53 -16.49
N TRP A 153 1.05 -6.39 -15.21
CA TRP A 153 1.89 -6.93 -14.14
C TRP A 153 1.69 -8.44 -13.96
N GLY A 154 2.80 -9.15 -13.76
CA GLY A 154 2.88 -10.57 -13.40
C GLY A 154 2.68 -11.57 -14.54
N SER A 155 1.69 -11.38 -15.39
CA SER A 155 1.44 -12.26 -16.55
C SER A 155 0.76 -11.50 -17.69
N ASP A 156 0.98 -11.97 -18.92
CA ASP A 156 0.32 -11.46 -20.13
C ASP A 156 -1.21 -11.65 -20.07
N THR A 157 -1.70 -12.64 -19.34
CA THR A 157 -3.13 -12.95 -19.21
C THR A 157 -3.72 -12.43 -17.90
N LYS A 158 -4.99 -12.03 -17.96
CA LYS A 158 -5.75 -11.62 -16.78
C LYS A 158 -5.92 -12.83 -15.86
N ALA A 159 -5.90 -12.61 -14.56
CA ALA A 159 -6.23 -13.63 -13.58
C ALA A 159 -7.76 -13.75 -13.42
N GLU A 160 -8.21 -14.94 -13.05
CA GLU A 160 -9.54 -15.10 -12.44
C GLU A 160 -9.54 -14.46 -11.04
N PRO A 161 -10.71 -14.00 -10.53
CA PRO A 161 -10.82 -13.45 -9.19
C PRO A 161 -10.41 -14.48 -8.11
N PHE A 162 -9.61 -14.05 -7.14
CA PHE A 162 -9.33 -14.77 -5.91
C PHE A 162 -8.98 -13.76 -4.81
N VAL A 163 -9.09 -14.15 -3.55
CA VAL A 163 -8.64 -13.35 -2.40
C VAL A 163 -7.13 -13.10 -2.53
N GLY A 164 -6.73 -11.83 -2.61
CA GLY A 164 -5.36 -11.39 -2.84
C GLY A 164 -5.09 -10.92 -4.26
N ALA A 165 -5.98 -11.21 -5.22
CA ALA A 165 -5.83 -10.70 -6.58
C ALA A 165 -5.84 -9.16 -6.58
N LEU A 166 -4.98 -8.54 -7.39
CA LEU A 166 -4.95 -7.10 -7.56
C LEU A 166 -5.92 -6.71 -8.68
N ILE A 167 -6.92 -5.89 -8.37
CA ILE A 167 -7.79 -5.29 -9.38
C ILE A 167 -7.20 -3.96 -9.84
N VAL A 168 -7.30 -3.69 -11.15
CA VAL A 168 -6.89 -2.43 -11.76
C VAL A 168 -8.12 -1.71 -12.25
N ILE A 169 -8.32 -0.51 -11.71
CA ILE A 169 -9.50 0.33 -11.91
C ILE A 169 -9.11 1.53 -12.75
N ARG A 170 -9.97 1.92 -13.69
CA ARG A 170 -9.79 3.11 -14.52
C ARG A 170 -11.06 3.95 -14.50
N TRP A 171 -10.95 5.19 -14.01
CA TRP A 171 -12.11 6.05 -13.73
C TRP A 171 -12.73 6.64 -14.99
N SER A 172 -11.96 6.78 -16.07
CA SER A 172 -12.45 7.29 -17.36
C SER A 172 -12.01 6.41 -18.53
N SER A 173 -12.69 6.53 -19.66
CA SER A 173 -12.34 5.80 -20.89
C SER A 173 -11.08 6.36 -21.58
N THR A 174 -10.73 7.62 -21.33
CA THR A 174 -9.70 8.36 -22.08
C THR A 174 -8.52 8.85 -21.24
N GLY A 175 -8.60 8.85 -19.90
CA GLY A 175 -7.52 9.29 -19.00
C GLY A 175 -6.68 8.15 -18.41
N THR A 176 -5.57 8.50 -17.75
CA THR A 176 -4.70 7.55 -17.02
C THR A 176 -5.05 7.45 -15.52
N ALA A 177 -5.98 8.30 -15.05
CA ALA A 177 -6.47 8.26 -13.68
C ALA A 177 -7.20 6.95 -13.41
N GLY A 178 -6.89 6.36 -12.27
CA GLY A 178 -7.35 5.04 -11.89
C GLY A 178 -6.79 4.63 -10.55
N HIS A 179 -7.00 3.37 -10.18
CA HIS A 179 -6.66 2.87 -8.87
C HIS A 179 -6.28 1.39 -8.94
N ASN A 180 -5.69 0.87 -7.87
CA ASN A 180 -5.49 -0.56 -7.69
C ASN A 180 -5.63 -0.93 -6.21
N THR A 181 -6.05 -2.16 -5.95
CA THR A 181 -6.34 -2.65 -4.60
C THR A 181 -6.42 -4.18 -4.63
N PHE A 182 -6.22 -4.85 -3.49
CA PHE A 182 -6.26 -6.31 -3.40
C PHE A 182 -7.64 -6.82 -2.96
N ILE A 183 -8.21 -7.78 -3.67
CA ILE A 183 -9.51 -8.38 -3.31
C ILE A 183 -9.39 -9.07 -1.95
N VAL A 184 -10.30 -8.77 -1.02
CA VAL A 184 -10.42 -9.46 0.28
C VAL A 184 -11.79 -10.09 0.51
N GLY A 185 -12.78 -9.75 -0.32
CA GLY A 185 -14.14 -10.30 -0.23
C GLY A 185 -15.05 -9.75 -1.32
N GLU A 186 -16.34 -10.06 -1.22
CA GLU A 186 -17.40 -9.52 -2.07
C GLU A 186 -18.63 -9.13 -1.26
N THR A 187 -19.49 -8.29 -1.82
CA THR A 187 -20.79 -7.98 -1.20
C THR A 187 -21.75 -9.17 -1.32
N PRO A 188 -22.70 -9.37 -0.39
CA PRO A 188 -23.65 -10.50 -0.45
C PRO A 188 -24.52 -10.51 -1.71
N ASP A 189 -24.77 -9.33 -2.29
CA ASP A 189 -25.50 -9.20 -3.57
C ASP A 189 -24.64 -9.48 -4.81
N GLY A 190 -23.35 -9.78 -4.61
CA GLY A 190 -22.39 -10.12 -5.65
C GLY A 190 -21.97 -8.97 -6.57
N LYS A 191 -22.42 -7.73 -6.33
CA LYS A 191 -22.19 -6.60 -7.26
C LYS A 191 -20.84 -5.91 -7.10
N TYR A 192 -20.22 -6.01 -5.93
CA TYR A 192 -18.98 -5.32 -5.60
C TYR A 192 -17.91 -6.28 -5.09
N TRP A 193 -16.65 -5.97 -5.38
CA TRP A 193 -15.50 -6.50 -4.64
C TRP A 193 -15.20 -5.59 -3.45
N TRP A 194 -14.80 -6.20 -2.33
CA TRP A 194 -14.11 -5.53 -1.25
C TRP A 194 -12.60 -5.54 -1.53
N GLY A 195 -11.99 -4.36 -1.58
CA GLY A 195 -10.57 -4.16 -1.88
C GLY A 195 -9.80 -3.54 -0.72
N LEU A 196 -8.74 -4.22 -0.27
CA LEU A 196 -7.74 -3.70 0.68
C LEU A 196 -6.63 -2.98 -0.09
N GLY A 197 -6.47 -1.69 0.17
CA GLY A 197 -5.52 -0.84 -0.54
C GLY A 197 -5.20 0.44 0.20
N GLY A 198 -4.20 1.16 -0.29
CA GLY A 198 -3.84 2.50 0.14
C GLY A 198 -4.50 3.57 -0.70
N ASN A 199 -4.45 4.82 -0.25
CA ASN A 199 -5.06 5.98 -0.90
C ASN A 199 -6.60 5.84 -1.02
N GLN A 200 -7.14 5.14 -0.02
CA GLN A 200 -8.53 4.82 0.32
C GLN A 200 -9.34 6.04 0.79
N GLY A 201 -10.55 6.34 0.32
CA GLY A 201 -11.42 7.35 0.99
C GLY A 201 -11.84 8.53 0.13
N ILE A 202 -12.47 9.53 0.76
CA ILE A 202 -13.00 10.70 0.07
C ILE A 202 -12.02 11.86 0.28
N ALA A 203 -11.37 12.32 -0.79
CA ALA A 203 -10.50 13.50 -0.71
C ALA A 203 -11.27 14.84 -0.61
N ASN A 204 -12.60 14.80 -0.75
CA ASN A 204 -13.47 15.95 -1.04
C ASN A 204 -14.79 15.97 -0.22
N ASP A 205 -14.91 15.26 0.90
CA ASP A 205 -16.12 15.31 1.75
C ASP A 205 -16.08 16.45 2.79
N ASP A 206 -15.18 17.41 2.60
CA ASP A 206 -14.86 18.49 3.55
C ASP A 206 -14.45 17.97 4.95
N SER A 207 -14.23 16.66 5.10
CA SER A 207 -13.62 16.14 6.30
C SER A 207 -12.13 16.51 6.27
N ASP A 208 -11.61 16.98 7.39
CA ASP A 208 -10.16 17.09 7.61
C ASP A 208 -9.51 15.68 7.67
N GLU A 209 -10.14 14.62 7.15
CA GLU A 209 -9.64 13.26 7.19
C GLU A 209 -8.99 12.91 5.84
N GLY A 210 -7.66 12.91 5.80
CA GLY A 210 -6.92 12.51 4.59
C GLY A 210 -7.13 11.05 4.20
N LEU A 211 -6.68 10.66 3.01
CA LEU A 211 -6.87 9.30 2.48
C LEU A 211 -6.12 8.25 3.33
N VAL A 212 -6.60 7.02 3.36
CA VAL A 212 -6.22 5.99 4.34
C VAL A 212 -5.98 4.62 3.70
N VAL A 213 -5.26 3.74 4.39
CA VAL A 213 -5.26 2.29 4.10
C VAL A 213 -6.49 1.67 4.76
N ASN A 214 -7.45 1.18 3.98
CA ASN A 214 -8.69 0.58 4.48
C ASN A 214 -9.23 -0.50 3.51
N VAL A 215 -10.46 -0.97 3.74
CA VAL A 215 -11.21 -1.82 2.80
C VAL A 215 -12.39 -1.07 2.19
N ALA A 216 -12.45 -1.08 0.86
CA ALA A 216 -13.30 -0.26 0.02
C ALA A 216 -14.14 -1.09 -0.98
N LYS A 217 -15.31 -0.61 -1.42
CA LYS A 217 -16.14 -1.28 -2.44
C LYS A 217 -15.79 -0.85 -3.85
N TYR A 218 -15.73 -1.82 -4.78
CA TYR A 218 -15.52 -1.57 -6.20
C TYR A 218 -16.47 -2.40 -7.06
N ARG A 219 -17.25 -1.74 -7.93
CA ARG A 219 -18.29 -2.39 -8.76
C ARG A 219 -17.66 -3.28 -9.84
N LYS A 220 -18.02 -4.57 -9.86
CA LYS A 220 -17.37 -5.60 -10.72
C LYS A 220 -17.45 -5.27 -12.22
N ASN A 221 -18.60 -4.78 -12.68
CA ASN A 221 -18.90 -4.53 -14.10
C ASN A 221 -18.96 -3.03 -14.42
N SER A 222 -17.96 -2.27 -13.97
CA SER A 222 -17.88 -0.82 -14.22
C SER A 222 -16.47 -0.43 -14.67
N THR A 223 -15.63 0.04 -13.76
CA THR A 223 -14.32 0.66 -14.04
C THR A 223 -13.16 -0.33 -13.94
N ILE A 224 -13.39 -1.57 -13.48
CA ILE A 224 -12.36 -2.60 -13.38
C ILE A 224 -11.96 -3.06 -14.79
N ARG A 225 -10.69 -2.86 -15.13
CA ARG A 225 -10.12 -3.20 -16.45
C ARG A 225 -9.36 -4.51 -16.44
N SER A 226 -8.76 -4.85 -15.30
CA SER A 226 -7.96 -6.06 -15.17
C SER A 226 -7.96 -6.60 -13.76
N ILE A 227 -7.74 -7.91 -13.65
CA ILE A 227 -7.43 -8.62 -12.41
C ILE A 227 -6.07 -9.29 -12.62
N ARG A 228 -5.17 -9.13 -11.66
CA ARG A 228 -3.75 -9.46 -11.80
C ARG A 228 -3.24 -10.18 -10.55
N LYS A 229 -2.12 -10.88 -10.72
CA LYS A 229 -1.47 -11.69 -9.69
C LYS A 229 0.04 -11.74 -9.93
N PRO A 230 0.86 -12.06 -8.92
CA PRO A 230 2.29 -12.26 -9.12
C PRO A 230 2.59 -13.32 -10.21
N PRO A 231 3.77 -13.24 -10.86
CA PRO A 231 4.17 -14.23 -11.85
C PRO A 231 4.21 -15.63 -11.23
N ASN A 232 3.78 -16.63 -11.98
CA ASN A 232 3.76 -18.05 -11.57
C ASN A 232 2.98 -18.33 -10.26
N PHE A 233 2.05 -17.45 -9.89
CA PHE A 233 1.17 -17.64 -8.73
C PHE A 233 -0.07 -18.46 -9.11
N ASN A 234 -0.30 -19.57 -8.44
CA ASN A 234 -1.43 -20.47 -8.60
C ASN A 234 -2.25 -20.52 -7.30
N PRO A 235 -3.30 -19.70 -7.12
CA PRO A 235 -4.01 -19.59 -5.84
C PRO A 235 -4.62 -20.92 -5.40
N CYS A 236 -4.55 -21.21 -4.11
CA CYS A 236 -5.31 -22.32 -3.51
C CYS A 236 -6.80 -22.15 -3.71
N ASP A 237 -7.50 -23.29 -3.85
CA ASP A 237 -8.95 -23.30 -4.11
C ASP A 237 -9.75 -22.58 -3.02
N LYS A 238 -9.26 -22.59 -1.77
CA LYS A 238 -9.86 -21.81 -0.67
C LYS A 238 -9.89 -20.30 -0.96
N TYR A 239 -8.87 -19.75 -1.64
CA TYR A 239 -8.82 -18.33 -1.99
C TYR A 239 -9.63 -17.99 -3.24
N LYS A 240 -9.95 -18.98 -4.08
CA LYS A 240 -10.88 -18.81 -5.21
C LYS A 240 -12.34 -18.69 -4.75
N LYS A 241 -12.65 -19.21 -3.56
CA LYS A 241 -13.94 -19.02 -2.88
C LYS A 241 -13.91 -17.67 -2.15
N ILE A 242 -14.33 -16.60 -2.83
CA ILE A 242 -14.29 -15.26 -2.26
C ILE A 242 -15.35 -15.13 -1.16
N PRO A 243 -14.98 -14.79 0.08
CA PRO A 243 -15.93 -14.65 1.18
C PRO A 243 -16.84 -13.43 0.96
N GLN A 244 -18.09 -13.56 1.40
CA GLN A 244 -19.05 -12.47 1.35
C GLN A 244 -19.08 -11.72 2.67
N TYR A 245 -19.07 -10.38 2.62
CA TYR A 245 -19.15 -9.53 3.80
C TYR A 245 -20.13 -8.38 3.57
N THR A 246 -20.99 -8.14 4.54
CA THR A 246 -21.73 -6.88 4.70
C THR A 246 -20.79 -5.73 5.08
N ASP A 247 -21.27 -4.50 4.97
CA ASP A 247 -20.52 -3.31 5.41
C ASP A 247 -20.11 -3.40 6.88
N ASP A 248 -21.03 -3.85 7.75
CA ASP A 248 -20.80 -4.01 9.19
C ASP A 248 -19.74 -5.06 9.50
N GLU A 249 -19.77 -6.21 8.79
CA GLU A 249 -18.75 -7.25 8.93
C GLU A 249 -17.38 -6.76 8.45
N VAL A 250 -17.33 -5.96 7.38
CA VAL A 250 -16.07 -5.34 6.93
C VAL A 250 -15.54 -4.37 7.96
N MET A 251 -16.38 -3.49 8.52
CA MET A 251 -16.00 -2.58 9.59
C MET A 251 -15.48 -3.32 10.83
N ALA A 252 -16.17 -4.38 11.24
CA ALA A 252 -15.77 -5.20 12.37
C ALA A 252 -14.43 -5.91 12.13
N LYS A 253 -14.19 -6.44 10.92
CA LYS A 253 -13.00 -7.25 10.59
C LYS A 253 -11.77 -6.43 10.18
N PHE A 254 -11.97 -5.26 9.56
CA PHE A 254 -10.89 -4.46 8.96
C PHE A 254 -10.80 -3.03 9.53
N GLY A 255 -11.59 -2.71 10.55
CA GLY A 255 -11.58 -1.41 11.22
C GLY A 255 -12.65 -0.45 10.72
N LYS A 256 -13.00 0.52 11.56
CA LYS A 256 -14.08 1.49 11.35
C LYS A 256 -13.88 2.40 10.12
N GLU A 257 -12.64 2.54 9.67
CA GLU A 257 -12.29 3.30 8.47
C GLU A 257 -12.68 2.53 7.18
N SER A 258 -12.96 1.23 7.29
CA SER A 258 -13.42 0.37 6.19
C SER A 258 -14.95 0.42 6.05
N GLY A 259 -15.49 -0.11 4.96
CA GLY A 259 -16.96 -0.32 4.82
C GLY A 259 -17.79 0.94 4.47
N SER A 260 -17.38 2.14 4.87
CA SER A 260 -18.11 3.42 4.63
C SER A 260 -18.03 3.97 3.20
N ALA A 261 -17.28 3.26 2.38
CA ALA A 261 -16.97 3.38 0.97
C ALA A 261 -18.14 3.36 -0.02
N GLN A 262 -19.20 4.15 0.17
CA GLN A 262 -20.30 4.16 -0.79
C GLN A 262 -19.83 4.78 -2.12
N ASP A 263 -19.73 3.93 -3.14
CA ASP A 263 -19.53 4.27 -4.56
C ASP A 263 -18.35 5.22 -4.84
N TYR A 264 -17.14 4.81 -4.47
CA TYR A 264 -15.91 5.59 -4.69
C TYR A 264 -15.71 5.99 -6.15
N ASN A 265 -16.01 7.26 -6.44
CA ASN A 265 -15.72 7.93 -7.70
C ASN A 265 -14.56 8.94 -7.60
N SER A 266 -13.79 8.93 -6.51
CA SER A 266 -12.64 9.84 -6.39
C SER A 266 -11.58 9.33 -5.41
N THR A 267 -10.70 8.47 -5.90
CA THR A 267 -9.29 8.51 -5.48
C THR A 267 -8.67 9.74 -6.15
N ARG A 268 -7.59 10.34 -5.60
CA ARG A 268 -6.84 11.36 -6.36
C ARG A 268 -6.34 10.80 -7.70
#